data_AF-A0A1V4W7J0-F1
#
_entry.id   AF-A0A1V4W7J0-F1
#
_cell.length_a   1.000
_cell.length_b   1.000
_cell.length_c   1.000
_cell.angle_alpha   90.00
_cell.angle_beta   90.00
_cell.angle_gamma   90.00
#
_symmetry.space_group_name_H-M   'P 1'
#
loop_
_entity.id
_entity.type
_entity.pdbx_description
1 polymer ?
#
loop_
_entity_poly.entity_id
_entity_poly.type
_entity_poly.pdbx_seq_one_letter_code
_entity_poly.pdbx_strand_id
1 'polypeptide(L)'
;MERPICFVLMPFGKKRNGSRHMIDFDAVYNNLIAPAINEAELQPLRADEELVGGIIHKPMFERLILCEYAVADLTTANANVFYELGVRHGLRPWSTVLIFAEGSRLPFDVAPVRGLPYQLKDGQPSNVDENKRQLVTRLHEARGARADSPVFQLVSDLNPPDISRLKTDVFRDSVDYSVKMKNKLAVARKQGKKEVQNIEKDIGLISNVEAGIVVDLFLSYRAVEDWESMISLVEKMSPPLAATVMIREQLALALNRAGKDENAQNILEALLTERGPSSETYGLLGRIYKDRWEKAVKDGNNLVAKGLLDKAIDAYHQGFEADWRDAYPGINAVTLMEIREPPDDRRFQLLPVVQYSVERRIAQGKPDYWDYATRMELAILSDNQEGATKSLCDALASVREIWEPKTTARNVGLIREARERRGEIQPWLKEIEESLIKCAEKK
;
A
#
# COMPACT_ATOMS: atom_id res chain seq x y z
N MET A 1 37.72 4.40 4.41
CA MET A 1 37.20 3.87 3.13
C MET A 1 35.71 3.69 3.29
N GLU A 2 34.92 4.03 2.28
CA GLU A 2 33.47 3.84 2.30
C GLU A 2 33.10 2.36 2.18
N ARG A 3 32.06 1.93 2.91
CA ARG A 3 31.61 0.53 2.99
C ARG A 3 30.83 0.14 1.72
N PRO A 4 31.09 -1.03 1.09
CA PRO A 4 30.29 -1.50 -0.04
C PRO A 4 28.81 -1.70 0.31
N ILE A 5 27.91 -1.40 -0.62
CA ILE A 5 26.47 -1.54 -0.40
C ILE A 5 26.04 -2.99 -0.59
N CYS A 6 25.26 -3.49 0.38
CA CYS A 6 24.60 -4.78 0.34
C CYS A 6 23.08 -4.60 0.21
N PHE A 7 22.54 -4.94 -0.95
CA PHE A 7 21.10 -4.88 -1.20
C PHE A 7 20.38 -6.03 -0.50
N VAL A 8 19.26 -5.75 0.17
CA VAL A 8 18.47 -6.76 0.89
C VAL A 8 17.15 -6.98 0.18
N LEU A 9 16.99 -8.17 -0.39
CA LEU A 9 15.79 -8.64 -1.07
C LEU A 9 15.00 -9.47 -0.07
N MET A 10 13.90 -8.93 0.46
CA MET A 10 13.12 -9.65 1.46
C MET A 10 11.66 -9.21 1.47
N PRO A 11 10.73 -10.06 1.96
CA PRO A 11 9.40 -9.60 2.33
C PRO A 11 9.47 -8.53 3.42
N PHE A 12 8.47 -7.65 3.51
CA PHE A 12 8.37 -6.59 4.52
C PHE A 12 7.20 -6.82 5.47
N GLY A 13 7.24 -6.17 6.64
CA GLY A 13 6.15 -6.25 7.62
C GLY A 13 5.93 -7.65 8.18
N LYS A 14 4.76 -7.88 8.78
CA LYS A 14 4.39 -9.22 9.26
C LYS A 14 3.59 -9.97 8.19
N LYS A 15 4.11 -11.10 7.71
CA LYS A 15 3.46 -11.96 6.69
C LYS A 15 3.17 -13.35 7.26
N ARG A 16 2.16 -14.03 6.71
CA ARG A 16 1.82 -15.41 7.07
C ARG A 16 2.68 -16.37 6.25
N ASN A 17 3.21 -17.42 6.88
CA ASN A 17 3.79 -18.54 6.16
C ASN A 17 2.71 -19.57 5.76
N GLY A 18 3.06 -20.56 4.93
CA GLY A 18 2.15 -21.63 4.49
C GLY A 18 1.53 -22.46 5.61
N SER A 19 2.07 -22.42 6.84
CA SER A 19 1.53 -23.07 8.04
C SER A 19 0.75 -22.13 8.98
N ARG A 20 0.35 -20.94 8.50
CA ARG A 20 -0.42 -19.90 9.23
C ARG A 20 0.30 -19.22 10.41
N HIS A 21 1.59 -19.43 10.59
CA HIS A 21 2.38 -18.67 11.55
C HIS A 21 2.75 -17.31 10.97
N MET A 22 2.63 -16.26 11.79
CA MET A 22 3.04 -14.91 11.43
C MET A 22 4.55 -14.77 11.61
N ILE A 23 5.24 -14.28 10.59
CA ILE A 23 6.67 -13.94 10.64
C ILE A 23 6.78 -12.42 10.54
N ASP A 24 7.54 -11.81 11.44
CA ASP A 24 7.85 -10.38 11.46
C ASP A 24 9.16 -10.12 10.72
N PHE A 25 9.06 -9.77 9.44
CA PHE A 25 10.22 -9.51 8.59
C PHE A 25 10.94 -8.21 8.94
N ASP A 26 10.25 -7.25 9.57
CA ASP A 26 10.91 -6.05 10.08
C ASP A 26 11.81 -6.41 11.26
N ALA A 27 11.37 -7.32 12.14
CA ALA A 27 12.21 -7.86 13.21
C ALA A 27 13.40 -8.66 12.66
N VAL A 28 13.19 -9.51 11.64
CA VAL A 28 14.29 -10.24 10.96
C VAL A 28 15.30 -9.27 10.37
N TYR A 29 14.85 -8.21 9.70
CA TYR A 29 15.74 -7.20 9.14
C TYR A 29 16.53 -6.46 10.22
N ASN A 30 15.84 -5.88 11.19
CA ASN A 30 16.43 -4.99 12.19
C ASN A 30 17.33 -5.72 13.18
N ASN A 31 17.00 -6.97 13.53
CA ASN A 31 17.68 -7.70 14.61
C ASN A 31 18.72 -8.70 14.08
N LEU A 32 18.60 -9.17 12.83
CA LEU A 32 19.50 -10.18 12.25
C LEU A 32 20.25 -9.67 11.02
N ILE A 33 19.54 -9.31 9.94
CA ILE A 33 20.15 -9.04 8.63
C ILE A 33 20.98 -7.74 8.65
N ALA A 34 20.39 -6.61 9.02
CA ALA A 34 21.09 -5.32 9.02
C ALA A 34 22.27 -5.29 10.01
N PRO A 35 22.18 -5.85 11.23
CA PRO A 35 23.34 -6.00 12.10
C PRO A 35 24.46 -6.86 11.49
N ALA A 36 24.14 -8.00 10.87
CA ALA A 36 25.13 -8.86 10.22
C ALA A 36 25.85 -8.14 9.07
N ILE A 37 25.11 -7.42 8.23
CA ILE A 37 25.70 -6.65 7.11
C ILE A 37 26.63 -5.55 7.64
N ASN A 38 26.23 -4.84 8.69
CA ASN A 38 27.08 -3.82 9.31
C ASN A 38 28.35 -4.42 9.93
N GLU A 39 28.24 -5.56 10.62
CA GLU A 39 29.36 -6.27 11.24
C GLU A 39 30.33 -6.83 10.17
N ALA A 40 29.80 -7.23 9.01
CA ALA A 40 30.60 -7.58 7.84
C ALA A 40 31.19 -6.36 7.11
N GLU A 41 31.18 -5.16 7.70
CA GLU A 41 31.68 -3.89 7.13
C GLU A 41 31.02 -3.48 5.80
N LEU A 42 29.76 -3.84 5.61
CA LEU A 42 28.93 -3.45 4.47
C LEU A 42 27.85 -2.46 4.91
N GLN A 43 27.25 -1.75 3.96
CA GLN A 43 26.11 -0.86 4.19
C GLN A 43 24.82 -1.56 3.76
N PRO A 44 23.87 -1.87 4.68
CA PRO A 44 22.60 -2.49 4.31
C PRO A 44 21.71 -1.49 3.56
N LEU A 45 21.16 -1.93 2.45
CA LEU A 45 20.14 -1.22 1.69
C LEU A 45 18.95 -2.15 1.46
N ARG A 46 17.90 -2.02 2.27
CA ARG A 46 16.64 -2.73 2.02
C ARG A 46 15.80 -1.97 1.00
N ALA A 47 15.26 -2.65 0.01
CA ALA A 47 14.14 -2.09 -0.74
C ALA A 47 12.91 -2.11 0.17
N ASP A 48 12.52 -0.95 0.69
CA ASP A 48 11.14 -0.80 1.12
C ASP A 48 10.27 -0.89 -0.13
N GLU A 49 9.22 -1.73 -0.12
CA GLU A 49 8.31 -1.85 -1.25
C GLU A 49 7.85 -0.43 -1.63
N GLU A 50 8.26 0.04 -2.80
CA GLU A 50 7.51 1.06 -3.49
C GLU A 50 6.16 0.39 -3.75
N LEU A 51 5.17 0.71 -2.91
CA LEU A 51 3.79 0.19 -2.89
C LEU A 51 3.02 0.48 -4.19
N VAL A 52 3.72 0.68 -5.31
CA VAL A 52 3.20 1.16 -6.56
C VAL A 52 3.34 0.05 -7.59
N GLY A 53 2.28 -0.73 -7.75
CA GLY A 53 2.14 -1.63 -8.89
C GLY A 53 2.28 -0.83 -10.19
N GLY A 54 3.38 -1.05 -10.90
CA GLY A 54 3.71 -0.32 -12.12
C GLY A 54 5.21 -0.36 -12.44
N ILE A 55 5.55 0.15 -13.63
CA ILE A 55 6.90 0.20 -14.23
C ILE A 55 7.79 1.21 -13.48
N ILE A 56 7.92 1.10 -12.16
CA ILE A 56 8.88 1.89 -11.36
C ILE A 56 9.99 0.96 -10.88
N HIS A 57 10.60 0.23 -11.83
CA HIS A 57 11.63 -0.75 -11.51
C HIS A 57 13.05 -0.28 -11.79
N LYS A 58 13.26 0.90 -12.40
CA LYS A 58 14.61 1.35 -12.76
C LYS A 58 15.54 1.45 -11.55
N PRO A 59 15.17 2.10 -10.42
CA PRO A 59 16.05 2.14 -9.25
C PRO A 59 16.25 0.76 -8.61
N MET A 60 15.24 -0.10 -8.64
CA MET A 60 15.35 -1.48 -8.14
C MET A 60 16.33 -2.30 -8.99
N PHE A 61 16.20 -2.28 -10.32
CA PHE A 61 17.13 -2.95 -11.23
C PHE A 61 18.53 -2.37 -11.15
N GLU A 62 18.67 -1.05 -11.04
CA GLU A 62 19.96 -0.41 -10.79
C GLU A 62 20.58 -0.89 -9.48
N ARG A 63 19.81 -1.09 -8.40
CA ARG A 63 20.33 -1.69 -7.16
C ARG A 63 20.73 -3.16 -7.34
N LEU A 64 19.91 -3.96 -8.02
CA LEU A 64 20.24 -5.36 -8.33
C LEU A 64 21.52 -5.47 -9.16
N ILE A 65 21.73 -4.53 -10.08
CA ILE A 65 22.90 -4.51 -10.94
C ILE A 65 24.09 -3.91 -10.21
N LEU A 66 23.97 -2.79 -9.50
CA LEU A 66 25.11 -1.97 -9.07
C LEU A 66 25.58 -2.27 -7.65
N CYS A 67 24.71 -2.74 -6.75
CA CYS A 67 25.13 -3.14 -5.41
C CYS A 67 26.16 -4.27 -5.51
N GLU A 68 27.26 -4.12 -4.76
CA GLU A 68 28.34 -5.10 -4.77
C GLU A 68 27.90 -6.39 -4.09
N TYR A 69 27.05 -6.31 -3.07
CA TYR A 69 26.53 -7.48 -2.34
C TYR A 69 25.01 -7.52 -2.38
N ALA A 70 24.46 -8.72 -2.24
CA ALA A 70 23.03 -8.93 -2.05
C ALA A 70 22.78 -10.02 -0.99
N VAL A 71 21.78 -9.79 -0.14
CA VAL A 71 21.19 -10.82 0.74
C VAL A 71 19.74 -11.03 0.30
N ALA A 72 19.38 -12.25 -0.08
CA ALA A 72 18.01 -12.61 -0.48
C ALA A 72 17.36 -13.54 0.54
N ASP A 73 16.28 -13.09 1.16
CA ASP A 73 15.47 -13.86 2.11
C ASP A 73 14.34 -14.59 1.37
N LEU A 74 14.53 -15.90 1.19
CA LEU A 74 13.61 -16.76 0.44
C LEU A 74 12.46 -17.32 1.28
N THR A 75 12.33 -16.85 2.53
CA THR A 75 11.27 -17.27 3.44
C THR A 75 9.91 -16.99 2.82
N THR A 76 8.96 -17.91 2.99
CA THR A 76 7.60 -17.89 2.40
C THR A 76 7.50 -18.01 0.88
N ALA A 77 8.62 -18.20 0.17
CA ALA A 77 8.63 -18.35 -1.28
C ALA A 77 7.96 -17.15 -2.03
N ASN A 78 8.30 -15.94 -1.62
CA ASN A 78 7.76 -14.72 -2.23
C ASN A 78 8.20 -14.57 -3.70
N ALA A 79 7.22 -14.45 -4.61
CA ALA A 79 7.46 -14.37 -6.06
C ALA A 79 8.30 -13.15 -6.47
N ASN A 80 8.15 -12.01 -5.80
CA ASN A 80 8.92 -10.79 -6.09
C ASN A 80 10.40 -11.02 -5.76
N VAL A 81 10.69 -11.60 -4.60
CA VAL A 81 12.07 -11.91 -4.19
C VAL A 81 12.73 -12.88 -5.19
N PHE A 82 12.00 -13.88 -5.69
CA PHE A 82 12.54 -14.78 -6.72
C PHE A 82 12.78 -14.10 -8.06
N TYR A 83 11.90 -13.19 -8.47
CA TYR A 83 12.08 -12.41 -9.70
C TYR A 83 13.37 -11.57 -9.62
N GLU A 84 13.53 -10.82 -8.54
CA GLU A 84 14.72 -10.00 -8.30
C GLU A 84 15.99 -10.86 -8.16
N LEU A 85 15.90 -12.01 -7.47
CA LEU A 85 16.99 -12.97 -7.37
C LEU A 85 17.40 -13.51 -8.74
N GLY A 86 16.43 -13.86 -9.60
CA GLY A 86 16.69 -14.35 -10.96
C GLY A 86 17.44 -13.30 -11.79
N VAL A 87 17.01 -12.05 -11.71
CA VAL A 87 17.68 -10.92 -12.38
C VAL A 87 19.11 -10.74 -11.85
N ARG A 88 19.29 -10.79 -10.52
CA ARG A 88 20.61 -10.71 -9.89
C ARG A 88 21.51 -11.86 -10.36
N HIS A 89 21.04 -13.12 -10.30
CA HIS A 89 21.80 -14.28 -10.75
C HIS A 89 22.18 -14.19 -12.24
N GLY A 90 21.34 -13.61 -13.09
CA GLY A 90 21.62 -13.44 -14.52
C GLY A 90 22.64 -12.35 -14.85
N LEU A 91 22.80 -11.35 -13.97
CA LEU A 91 23.66 -10.18 -14.23
C LEU A 91 24.92 -10.18 -13.36
N ARG A 92 24.90 -10.87 -12.22
CA ARG A 92 25.96 -10.84 -11.22
C ARG A 92 26.49 -12.24 -10.93
N PRO A 93 27.75 -12.49 -11.27
CA PRO A 93 28.35 -13.82 -11.14
C PRO A 93 28.63 -14.25 -9.69
N TRP A 94 28.83 -13.31 -8.76
CA TRP A 94 29.08 -13.61 -7.35
C TRP A 94 28.38 -12.62 -6.41
N SER A 95 28.66 -12.75 -5.12
CA SER A 95 28.29 -11.88 -3.99
C SER A 95 26.80 -11.81 -3.66
N THR A 96 26.10 -12.93 -3.90
CA THR A 96 24.68 -13.09 -3.55
C THR A 96 24.52 -14.16 -2.47
N VAL A 97 24.15 -13.75 -1.26
CA VAL A 97 23.93 -14.66 -0.12
C VAL A 97 22.45 -14.93 0.04
N LEU A 98 22.07 -16.21 0.02
CA LEU A 98 20.68 -16.62 0.24
C LEU A 98 20.48 -16.98 1.71
N ILE A 99 19.37 -16.55 2.28
CA ILE A 99 18.92 -16.95 3.63
C ILE A 99 17.48 -17.43 3.59
N PHE A 100 17.07 -18.23 4.56
CA PHE A 100 15.68 -18.66 4.71
C PHE A 100 15.38 -19.10 6.14
N ALA A 101 14.14 -18.93 6.59
CA ALA A 101 13.73 -19.44 7.89
C ALA A 101 13.68 -20.98 7.86
N GLU A 102 14.25 -21.61 8.89
CA GLU A 102 14.27 -23.06 9.03
C GLU A 102 12.83 -23.66 8.97
N GLY A 103 12.67 -24.75 8.23
CA GLY A 103 11.35 -25.33 7.92
C GLY A 103 10.61 -24.67 6.75
N SER A 104 11.18 -23.64 6.10
CA SER A 104 10.64 -23.11 4.85
C SER A 104 10.85 -24.09 3.70
N ARG A 105 9.82 -24.28 2.87
CA ARG A 105 9.91 -25.06 1.64
C ARG A 105 10.39 -24.16 0.50
N LEU A 106 11.65 -24.33 0.10
CA LEU A 106 12.21 -23.64 -1.07
C LEU A 106 11.72 -24.30 -2.38
N PRO A 107 11.52 -23.53 -3.46
CA PRO A 107 11.25 -24.10 -4.78
C PRO A 107 12.39 -24.99 -5.26
N PHE A 108 12.05 -25.99 -6.09
CA PHE A 108 12.99 -27.02 -6.53
C PHE A 108 14.26 -26.46 -7.18
N ASP A 109 14.14 -25.41 -8.01
CA ASP A 109 15.28 -24.86 -8.75
C ASP A 109 16.27 -24.05 -7.87
N VAL A 110 15.83 -23.63 -6.68
CA VAL A 110 16.63 -22.80 -5.75
C VAL A 110 17.07 -23.60 -4.52
N ALA A 111 16.41 -24.72 -4.23
CA ALA A 111 16.75 -25.61 -3.10
C ALA A 111 18.18 -26.18 -3.13
N PRO A 112 18.81 -26.46 -4.30
CA PRO A 112 20.21 -26.88 -4.37
C PRO A 112 21.20 -25.76 -4.06
N VAL A 113 20.76 -24.49 -4.12
CA VAL A 113 21.64 -23.35 -3.86
C VAL A 113 21.87 -23.25 -2.35
N ARG A 114 23.14 -23.16 -1.94
CA ARG A 114 23.56 -23.15 -0.53
C ARG A 114 23.10 -21.87 0.20
N GLY A 115 21.83 -21.84 0.61
CA GLY A 115 21.27 -20.82 1.50
C GLY A 115 21.55 -21.12 2.97
N LEU A 116 21.63 -20.07 3.79
CA LEU A 116 21.78 -20.17 5.23
C LEU A 116 20.40 -20.24 5.91
N PRO A 117 20.10 -21.32 6.66
CA PRO A 117 18.91 -21.35 7.50
C PRO A 117 19.09 -20.38 8.68
N TYR A 118 18.01 -19.71 9.08
CA TYR A 118 17.94 -18.99 10.36
C TYR A 118 16.72 -19.45 11.16
N GLN A 119 16.80 -19.40 12.49
CA GLN A 119 15.72 -19.85 13.35
C GLN A 119 14.73 -18.73 13.67
N LEU A 120 13.47 -19.12 13.86
CA LEU A 120 12.39 -18.26 14.31
C LEU A 120 11.82 -18.79 15.63
N LYS A 121 11.41 -17.89 16.52
CA LYS A 121 10.58 -18.18 17.69
C LYS A 121 9.49 -17.12 17.78
N ASP A 122 8.23 -17.55 17.83
CA ASP A 122 7.06 -16.66 17.88
C ASP A 122 7.04 -15.58 16.77
N GLY A 123 7.51 -15.96 15.58
CA GLY A 123 7.55 -15.09 14.40
C GLY A 123 8.73 -14.11 14.36
N GLN A 124 9.61 -14.12 15.36
CA GLN A 124 10.80 -13.28 15.44
C GLN A 124 12.08 -14.10 15.27
N PRO A 125 13.19 -13.50 14.80
CA PRO A 125 14.46 -14.21 14.72
C PRO A 125 14.90 -14.69 16.10
N SER A 126 15.23 -15.97 16.21
CA SER A 126 15.80 -16.58 17.41
C SER A 126 17.25 -17.00 17.14
N ASN A 127 17.98 -17.32 18.21
CA ASN A 127 19.41 -17.65 18.13
C ASN A 127 20.23 -16.62 17.33
N VAL A 128 19.90 -15.33 17.53
CA VAL A 128 20.34 -14.21 16.68
C VAL A 128 21.85 -14.13 16.58
N ASP A 129 22.57 -14.31 17.69
CA ASP A 129 24.03 -14.20 17.70
C ASP A 129 24.71 -15.24 16.80
N GLU A 130 24.21 -16.48 16.81
CA GLU A 130 24.76 -17.55 15.97
C GLU A 130 24.42 -17.33 14.50
N ASN A 131 23.14 -17.06 14.19
CA ASN A 131 22.69 -16.79 12.82
C ASN A 131 23.40 -15.56 12.22
N LYS A 132 23.61 -14.53 13.04
CA LYS A 132 24.37 -13.33 12.65
C LYS A 132 25.82 -13.69 12.35
N ARG A 133 26.51 -14.45 13.21
CA ARG A 133 27.90 -14.91 12.96
C ARG A 133 28.02 -15.70 11.66
N GLN A 134 27.08 -16.60 11.39
CA GLN A 134 27.05 -17.38 10.15
C GLN A 134 26.85 -16.50 8.92
N LEU A 135 25.92 -15.54 8.99
CA LEU A 135 25.67 -14.59 7.91
C LEU A 135 26.89 -13.67 7.66
N VAL A 136 27.52 -13.16 8.71
CA VAL A 136 28.78 -12.38 8.63
C VAL A 136 29.87 -13.19 7.92
N THR A 137 30.06 -14.44 8.34
CA THR A 137 31.06 -15.35 7.74
C THR A 137 30.79 -15.52 6.25
N ARG A 138 29.54 -15.77 5.87
CA ARG A 138 29.15 -16.00 4.48
C ARG A 138 29.28 -14.74 3.61
N LEU A 139 29.00 -13.57 4.16
CA LEU A 139 29.24 -12.28 3.49
C LEU A 139 30.73 -12.03 3.26
N HIS A 140 31.59 -12.40 4.21
CA HIS A 140 33.05 -12.34 4.03
C HIS A 140 33.55 -13.32 2.96
N GLU A 141 33.06 -14.57 2.95
CA GLU A 141 33.39 -15.55 1.91
C GLU A 141 32.95 -15.11 0.52
N ALA A 142 31.77 -14.48 0.43
CA ALA A 142 31.22 -13.95 -0.80
C ALA A 142 32.08 -12.83 -1.44
N ARG A 143 32.98 -12.19 -0.66
CA ARG A 143 33.95 -11.19 -1.18
C ARG A 143 35.02 -11.80 -2.09
N GLY A 144 35.34 -13.09 -1.91
CA GLY A 144 36.46 -13.77 -2.58
C GLY A 144 36.04 -14.94 -3.48
N ALA A 145 34.74 -15.17 -3.67
CA ALA A 145 34.22 -16.37 -4.34
C ALA A 145 34.46 -16.35 -5.86
N ARG A 146 34.87 -17.52 -6.40
CA ARG A 146 34.71 -17.85 -7.83
C ARG A 146 33.22 -18.14 -8.04
N ALA A 147 32.56 -17.36 -8.91
CA ALA A 147 31.13 -17.38 -9.27
C ALA A 147 30.19 -18.20 -8.36
N ASP A 148 29.28 -17.54 -7.62
CA ASP A 148 28.25 -18.18 -6.77
C ASP A 148 26.85 -18.23 -7.41
N SER A 149 26.65 -17.57 -8.56
CA SER A 149 25.41 -17.64 -9.32
C SER A 149 25.28 -18.98 -10.06
N PRO A 150 24.15 -19.70 -9.94
CA PRO A 150 23.91 -20.92 -10.71
C PRO A 150 24.02 -20.73 -12.22
N VAL A 151 23.65 -19.55 -12.73
CA VAL A 151 23.71 -19.24 -14.17
C VAL A 151 25.17 -19.23 -14.64
N PHE A 152 26.05 -18.55 -13.92
CA PHE A 152 27.47 -18.46 -14.27
C PHE A 152 28.28 -19.70 -13.87
N GLN A 153 27.76 -20.54 -12.95
CA GLN A 153 28.35 -21.83 -12.62
C GLN A 153 28.02 -22.92 -13.65
N LEU A 154 26.79 -22.93 -14.18
CA LEU A 154 26.29 -24.00 -15.04
C LEU A 154 26.43 -23.69 -16.53
N VAL A 155 26.52 -22.41 -16.91
CA VAL A 155 26.65 -21.97 -18.31
C VAL A 155 28.03 -21.37 -18.54
N SER A 156 28.99 -22.21 -18.95
CA SER A 156 30.42 -21.87 -19.06
C SER A 156 30.75 -20.77 -20.08
N ASP A 157 29.89 -20.55 -21.07
CA ASP A 157 30.12 -19.57 -22.15
C ASP A 157 29.47 -18.20 -21.88
N LEU A 158 28.77 -18.06 -20.74
CA LEU A 158 28.15 -16.79 -20.37
C LEU A 158 29.18 -15.88 -19.70
N ASN A 159 29.61 -14.85 -20.42
CA ASN A 159 30.47 -13.81 -19.85
C ASN A 159 29.63 -12.83 -19.02
N PRO A 160 30.04 -12.51 -17.78
CA PRO A 160 29.34 -11.50 -16.98
C PRO A 160 29.42 -10.13 -17.67
N PRO A 161 28.35 -9.32 -17.60
CA PRO A 161 28.39 -7.98 -18.16
C PRO A 161 29.49 -7.14 -17.49
N ASP A 162 30.15 -6.26 -18.26
CA ASP A 162 31.16 -5.33 -17.73
C ASP A 162 30.47 -4.22 -16.91
N ILE A 163 30.23 -4.52 -15.64
CA ILE A 163 29.60 -3.59 -14.69
C ILE A 163 30.63 -2.59 -14.13
N SER A 164 31.93 -2.79 -14.38
CA SER A 164 33.02 -1.98 -13.80
C SER A 164 33.06 -0.52 -14.30
N ARG A 165 32.29 -0.19 -15.34
CA ARG A 165 32.18 1.16 -15.92
C ARG A 165 30.93 1.93 -15.51
N LEU A 166 30.01 1.33 -14.77
CA LEU A 166 28.90 2.06 -14.15
C LEU A 166 29.42 2.62 -12.82
N LYS A 167 29.72 3.92 -12.78
CA LYS A 167 30.38 4.61 -11.66
C LYS A 167 29.72 4.26 -10.31
N THR A 168 30.30 3.31 -9.58
CA THR A 168 29.83 2.86 -8.25
C THR A 168 29.68 4.03 -7.28
N ASP A 169 30.54 5.05 -7.39
CA ASP A 169 30.49 6.25 -6.56
C ASP A 169 29.22 7.09 -6.84
N VAL A 170 28.86 7.29 -8.11
CA VAL A 170 27.63 8.02 -8.49
C VAL A 170 26.38 7.28 -8.02
N PHE A 171 26.41 5.95 -8.08
CA PHE A 171 25.33 5.13 -7.55
C PHE A 171 25.22 5.22 -6.03
N ARG A 172 26.34 5.18 -5.30
CA ARG A 172 26.38 5.35 -3.84
C ARG A 172 25.86 6.72 -3.42
N ASP A 173 26.34 7.79 -4.05
CA ASP A 173 25.85 9.16 -3.81
C ASP A 173 24.33 9.26 -4.03
N SER A 174 23.82 8.62 -5.09
CA SER A 174 22.39 8.58 -5.38
C SER A 174 21.60 7.82 -4.31
N VAL A 175 22.09 6.66 -3.84
CA VAL A 175 21.40 5.88 -2.79
C VAL A 175 21.35 6.64 -1.47
N ASP A 176 22.48 7.22 -1.04
CA ASP A 176 22.56 7.99 0.18
C ASP A 176 21.67 9.24 0.13
N TYR A 177 21.63 9.91 -1.03
CA TYR A 177 20.71 11.01 -1.28
C TYR A 177 19.25 10.57 -1.11
N SER A 178 18.84 9.45 -1.73
CA SER A 178 17.46 8.97 -1.66
C SER A 178 17.02 8.57 -0.25
N VAL A 179 17.91 7.94 0.54
CA VAL A 179 17.63 7.64 1.96
C VAL A 179 17.49 8.91 2.79
N LYS A 180 18.39 9.88 2.62
CA LYS A 180 18.30 11.19 3.31
C LYS A 180 17.00 11.91 2.95
N MET A 181 16.59 11.88 1.68
CA MET A 181 15.37 12.52 1.22
C MET A 181 14.11 11.89 1.79
N LYS A 182 14.01 10.55 1.81
CA LYS A 182 12.88 9.84 2.47
C LYS A 182 12.75 10.24 3.94
N ASN A 183 13.87 10.29 4.67
CA ASN A 183 13.86 10.69 6.08
C ASN A 183 13.43 12.15 6.27
N LYS A 184 13.91 13.07 5.42
CA LYS A 184 13.48 14.48 5.43
C LYS A 184 11.99 14.61 5.19
N LEU A 185 11.44 13.92 4.19
CA LEU A 185 10.01 13.92 3.88
C LEU A 185 9.17 13.35 5.03
N ALA A 186 9.62 12.25 5.65
CA ALA A 186 8.95 11.67 6.82
C ALA A 186 8.88 12.63 8.02
N VAL A 187 9.93 13.42 8.25
CA VAL A 187 9.94 14.48 9.29
C VAL A 187 9.03 15.64 8.89
N ALA A 188 9.11 16.11 7.66
CA ALA A 188 8.31 17.23 7.17
C ALA A 188 6.80 16.96 7.21
N ARG A 189 6.35 15.73 6.91
CA ARG A 189 4.94 15.33 7.06
C ARG A 189 4.39 15.62 8.45
N LYS A 190 5.20 15.40 9.50
CA LYS A 190 4.81 15.66 10.89
C LYS A 190 4.81 17.15 11.24
N GLN A 191 5.55 17.96 10.50
CA GLN A 191 5.65 19.41 10.70
C GLN A 191 4.61 20.19 9.87
N GLY A 192 4.05 19.56 8.83
CA GLY A 192 2.92 20.05 8.06
C GLY A 192 3.30 20.60 6.68
N LYS A 193 2.31 21.15 5.97
CA LYS A 193 2.40 21.50 4.54
C LYS A 193 3.60 22.37 4.16
N LYS A 194 3.93 23.37 4.98
CA LYS A 194 5.01 24.32 4.67
C LYS A 194 6.38 23.63 4.55
N GLU A 195 6.65 22.63 5.40
CA GLU A 195 7.94 21.95 5.37
C GLU A 195 8.04 20.99 4.18
N VAL A 196 6.93 20.36 3.78
CA VAL A 196 6.89 19.56 2.54
C VAL A 196 7.15 20.45 1.31
N GLN A 197 6.55 21.65 1.28
CA GLN A 197 6.80 22.66 0.23
C GLN A 197 8.25 23.16 0.21
N ASN A 198 8.88 23.34 1.38
CA ASN A 198 10.29 23.72 1.46
C ASN A 198 11.18 22.63 0.86
N ILE A 199 10.89 21.36 1.16
CA ILE A 199 11.61 20.24 0.57
C ILE A 199 11.47 20.22 -0.96
N GLU A 200 10.27 20.46 -1.53
CA GLU A 200 10.11 20.54 -2.99
C GLU A 200 11.02 21.61 -3.60
N LYS A 201 11.11 22.79 -2.96
CA LYS A 201 11.96 23.89 -3.45
C LYS A 201 13.45 23.54 -3.42
N ASP A 202 13.89 22.77 -2.43
CA ASP A 202 15.29 22.37 -2.25
C ASP A 202 15.73 21.23 -3.19
N ILE A 203 14.79 20.42 -3.69
CA ILE A 203 15.09 19.25 -4.53
C ILE A 203 15.51 19.65 -5.96
N GLY A 204 15.21 20.88 -6.40
CA GLY A 204 15.54 21.37 -7.75
C GLY A 204 14.54 20.92 -8.82
N LEU A 205 15.02 20.65 -10.05
CA LEU A 205 14.13 20.34 -11.17
C LEU A 205 13.55 18.92 -11.06
N ILE A 206 12.25 18.82 -10.73
CA ILE A 206 11.54 17.56 -10.46
C ILE A 206 11.69 16.51 -11.57
N SER A 207 11.74 16.92 -12.84
CA SER A 207 11.90 15.99 -13.97
C SER A 207 13.22 15.21 -13.95
N ASN A 208 14.22 15.69 -13.21
CA ASN A 208 15.55 15.09 -13.12
C ASN A 208 15.76 14.31 -11.81
N VAL A 209 14.74 14.25 -10.95
CA VAL A 209 14.79 13.59 -9.65
C VAL A 209 14.41 12.12 -9.82
N GLU A 210 15.00 11.24 -8.99
CA GLU A 210 14.62 9.83 -8.93
C GLU A 210 13.11 9.70 -8.66
N ALA A 211 12.43 8.90 -9.50
CA ALA A 211 10.97 8.74 -9.45
C ALA A 211 10.45 8.36 -8.04
N GLY A 212 11.17 7.51 -7.31
CA GLY A 212 10.81 7.12 -5.95
C GLY A 212 10.74 8.31 -4.97
N ILE A 213 11.64 9.30 -5.10
CA ILE A 213 11.61 10.52 -4.28
C ILE A 213 10.42 11.40 -4.68
N VAL A 214 10.14 11.52 -5.98
CA VAL A 214 9.02 12.31 -6.50
C VAL A 214 7.68 11.73 -6.04
N VAL A 215 7.54 10.40 -6.07
CA VAL A 215 6.36 9.69 -5.52
C VAL A 215 6.25 9.91 -4.01
N ASP A 216 7.35 9.82 -3.27
CA ASP A 216 7.35 10.03 -1.83
C ASP A 216 6.96 11.48 -1.46
N LEU A 217 7.41 12.47 -2.23
CA LEU A 217 6.98 13.87 -2.12
C LEU A 217 5.48 14.02 -2.45
N PHE A 218 5.03 13.41 -3.55
CA PHE A 218 3.62 13.44 -3.96
C PHE A 218 2.68 12.86 -2.90
N LEU A 219 3.04 11.72 -2.31
CA LEU A 219 2.30 11.12 -1.20
C LEU A 219 2.45 11.91 0.11
N SER A 220 3.54 12.67 0.28
CA SER A 220 3.69 13.59 1.41
C SER A 220 2.69 14.73 1.34
N TYR A 221 2.44 15.30 0.15
CA TYR A 221 1.41 16.31 -0.03
C TYR A 221 0.01 15.80 0.30
N ARG A 222 -0.30 14.56 -0.10
CA ARG A 222 -1.54 13.89 0.30
C ARG A 222 -1.67 13.78 1.82
N ALA A 223 -0.60 13.37 2.50
CA ALA A 223 -0.61 13.16 3.95
C ALA A 223 -0.84 14.45 4.75
N VAL A 224 -0.49 15.61 4.19
CA VAL A 224 -0.71 16.94 4.79
C VAL A 224 -1.88 17.70 4.17
N GLU A 225 -2.71 17.02 3.37
CA GLU A 225 -3.89 17.57 2.67
C GLU A 225 -3.60 18.82 1.80
N ASP A 226 -2.38 18.92 1.25
CA ASP A 226 -2.00 20.02 0.35
C ASP A 226 -2.30 19.65 -1.11
N TRP A 227 -3.60 19.64 -1.43
CA TRP A 227 -4.13 19.19 -2.72
C TRP A 227 -3.61 20.02 -3.91
N GLU A 228 -3.47 21.34 -3.75
CA GLU A 228 -2.97 22.21 -4.82
C GLU A 228 -1.49 21.92 -5.14
N SER A 229 -0.64 21.73 -4.12
CA SER A 229 0.76 21.37 -4.35
C SER A 229 0.87 19.98 -4.98
N MET A 230 0.03 19.03 -4.53
CA MET A 230 -0.06 17.68 -5.11
C MET A 230 -0.43 17.71 -6.60
N ILE A 231 -1.42 18.52 -6.99
CA ILE A 231 -1.82 18.72 -8.39
C ILE A 231 -0.66 19.33 -9.19
N SER A 232 -0.08 20.43 -8.69
CA SER A 232 1.01 21.15 -9.38
C SER A 232 2.26 20.30 -9.56
N LEU A 233 2.53 19.35 -8.66
CA LEU A 233 3.68 18.47 -8.73
C LEU A 233 3.59 17.54 -9.95
N VAL A 234 2.39 17.06 -10.31
CA VAL A 234 2.21 16.17 -11.47
C VAL A 234 2.62 16.84 -12.77
N GLU A 235 2.38 18.13 -12.92
CA GLU A 235 2.80 18.93 -14.08
C GLU A 235 4.33 19.01 -14.22
N LYS A 236 5.06 18.82 -13.11
CA LYS A 236 6.54 18.86 -13.05
C LYS A 236 7.17 17.47 -13.17
N MET A 237 6.38 16.40 -13.11
CA MET A 237 6.86 15.02 -13.22
C MET A 237 7.33 14.71 -14.64
N SER A 238 8.18 13.69 -14.79
CA SER A 238 8.45 13.13 -16.11
C SER A 238 7.17 12.52 -16.71
N PRO A 239 6.94 12.61 -18.03
CA PRO A 239 5.74 12.07 -18.66
C PRO A 239 5.47 10.58 -18.36
N PRO A 240 6.49 9.69 -18.32
CA PRO A 240 6.27 8.29 -17.95
C PRO A 240 5.75 8.11 -16.52
N LEU A 241 6.25 8.91 -15.57
CA LEU A 241 5.81 8.84 -14.17
C LEU A 241 4.39 9.36 -14.02
N ALA A 242 4.09 10.52 -14.61
CA ALA A 242 2.77 11.13 -14.58
C ALA A 242 1.67 10.24 -15.21
N ALA A 243 2.03 9.41 -16.20
CA ALA A 243 1.11 8.51 -16.88
C ALA A 243 0.78 7.22 -16.09
N THR A 244 1.45 6.95 -14.97
CA THR A 244 1.19 5.75 -14.16
C THR A 244 -0.21 5.79 -13.54
N VAL A 245 -0.85 4.62 -13.40
CA VAL A 245 -2.23 4.49 -12.89
C VAL A 245 -2.35 5.11 -11.51
N MET A 246 -1.45 4.76 -10.58
CA MET A 246 -1.45 5.28 -9.21
C MET A 246 -1.37 6.82 -9.17
N ILE A 247 -0.48 7.44 -9.96
CA ILE A 247 -0.36 8.90 -9.99
C ILE A 247 -1.65 9.54 -10.53
N ARG A 248 -2.24 8.98 -11.58
CA ARG A 248 -3.50 9.47 -12.16
C ARG A 248 -4.69 9.32 -11.21
N GLU A 249 -4.82 8.20 -10.52
CA GLU A 249 -5.86 7.97 -9.51
C GLU A 249 -5.74 8.93 -8.34
N GLN A 250 -4.52 9.10 -7.80
CA GLN A 250 -4.28 10.03 -6.71
C GLN A 250 -4.37 11.50 -7.14
N LEU A 251 -4.05 11.84 -8.39
CA LEU A 251 -4.31 13.15 -8.98
C LEU A 251 -5.82 13.42 -9.06
N ALA A 252 -6.61 12.44 -9.51
CA ALA A 252 -8.07 12.57 -9.54
C ALA A 252 -8.65 12.77 -8.14
N LEU A 253 -8.13 12.05 -7.13
CA LEU A 253 -8.47 12.30 -5.73
C LEU A 253 -8.16 13.74 -5.31
N ALA A 254 -6.96 14.23 -5.59
CA ALA A 254 -6.56 15.60 -5.25
C ALA A 254 -7.42 16.65 -5.97
N LEU A 255 -7.75 16.45 -7.25
CA LEU A 255 -8.63 17.31 -8.03
C LEU A 255 -10.04 17.37 -7.44
N ASN A 256 -10.62 16.22 -7.06
CA ASN A 256 -11.92 16.18 -6.38
C ASN A 256 -11.87 16.91 -5.03
N ARG A 257 -10.82 16.73 -4.23
CA ARG A 257 -10.64 17.49 -2.97
C ARG A 257 -10.44 18.99 -3.17
N ALA A 258 -9.91 19.41 -4.32
CA ALA A 258 -9.80 20.81 -4.73
C ALA A 258 -11.07 21.36 -5.43
N GLY A 259 -12.15 20.57 -5.52
CA GLY A 259 -13.41 20.97 -6.18
C GLY A 259 -13.35 20.99 -7.71
N LYS A 260 -12.31 20.40 -8.31
CA LYS A 260 -12.12 20.27 -9.76
C LYS A 260 -12.67 18.93 -10.27
N ASP A 261 -13.92 18.63 -9.92
CA ASP A 261 -14.52 17.30 -10.09
C ASP A 261 -14.57 16.83 -11.55
N GLU A 262 -14.81 17.73 -12.51
CA GLU A 262 -14.88 17.37 -13.94
C GLU A 262 -13.54 16.84 -14.44
N ASN A 263 -12.45 17.50 -14.05
CA ASN A 263 -11.10 17.05 -14.40
C ASN A 263 -10.79 15.70 -13.73
N ALA A 264 -11.18 15.51 -12.47
CA ALA A 264 -11.02 14.25 -11.76
C ALA A 264 -11.77 13.11 -12.46
N GLN A 265 -13.03 13.33 -12.83
CA GLN A 265 -13.86 12.37 -13.55
C GLN A 265 -13.23 11.98 -14.89
N ASN A 266 -12.82 12.97 -15.70
CA ASN A 266 -12.23 12.72 -17.02
C ASN A 266 -10.98 11.84 -16.94
N ILE A 267 -10.14 12.05 -15.92
CA ILE A 267 -8.93 11.22 -15.71
C ILE A 267 -9.30 9.77 -15.40
N LEU A 268 -10.29 9.55 -14.53
CA LEU A 268 -10.73 8.21 -14.12
C LEU A 268 -11.45 7.47 -15.25
N GLU A 269 -12.32 8.14 -16.01
CA GLU A 269 -13.00 7.55 -17.17
C GLU A 269 -12.01 7.18 -18.28
N ALA A 270 -10.98 8.01 -18.51
CA ALA A 270 -9.88 7.66 -19.40
C ALA A 270 -9.10 6.43 -18.90
N LEU A 271 -8.80 6.35 -17.60
CA LEU A 271 -8.15 5.17 -17.01
C LEU A 271 -8.97 3.89 -17.21
N LEU A 272 -10.28 3.94 -16.98
CA LEU A 272 -11.18 2.80 -17.19
C LEU A 272 -11.21 2.37 -18.66
N THR A 273 -11.18 3.33 -19.58
CA THR A 273 -11.12 3.05 -21.03
C THR A 273 -9.80 2.41 -21.43
N GLU A 274 -8.69 2.87 -20.87
CA GLU A 274 -7.34 2.41 -21.22
C GLU A 274 -6.95 1.07 -20.57
N ARG A 275 -7.39 0.83 -19.32
CA ARG A 275 -6.93 -0.28 -18.48
C ARG A 275 -8.01 -1.30 -18.13
N GLY A 276 -9.26 -0.97 -18.40
CA GLY A 276 -10.41 -1.77 -17.99
C GLY A 276 -10.87 -1.50 -16.55
N PRO A 277 -11.84 -2.30 -16.06
CA PRO A 277 -12.40 -2.16 -14.73
C PRO A 277 -11.37 -2.23 -13.60
N SER A 278 -11.48 -1.34 -12.61
CA SER A 278 -10.63 -1.29 -11.42
C SER A 278 -11.46 -0.89 -10.21
N SER A 279 -11.30 -1.62 -9.10
CA SER A 279 -11.98 -1.34 -7.83
C SER A 279 -11.69 0.09 -7.34
N GLU A 280 -10.41 0.48 -7.33
CA GLU A 280 -9.96 1.80 -6.87
C GLU A 280 -10.49 2.92 -7.78
N THR A 281 -10.34 2.77 -9.10
CA THR A 281 -10.75 3.80 -10.08
C THR A 281 -12.27 4.03 -10.01
N TYR A 282 -13.06 2.96 -9.95
CA TYR A 282 -14.51 3.06 -9.78
C TYR A 282 -14.92 3.58 -8.39
N GLY A 283 -14.19 3.20 -7.33
CA GLY A 283 -14.41 3.73 -5.99
C GLY A 283 -14.20 5.25 -5.91
N LEU A 284 -13.16 5.77 -6.55
CA LEU A 284 -12.92 7.21 -6.67
C LEU A 284 -14.01 7.91 -7.50
N LEU A 285 -14.44 7.28 -8.60
CA LEU A 285 -15.51 7.81 -9.44
C LEU A 285 -16.86 7.85 -8.69
N GLY A 286 -17.17 6.80 -7.92
CA GLY A 286 -18.33 6.74 -7.04
C GLY A 286 -18.30 7.83 -5.97
N ARG A 287 -17.12 8.14 -5.41
CA ARG A 287 -16.95 9.27 -4.48
C ARG A 287 -17.27 10.61 -5.12
N ILE A 288 -16.75 10.87 -6.31
CA ILE A 288 -17.03 12.13 -7.04
C ILE A 288 -18.53 12.29 -7.26
N TYR A 289 -19.22 11.23 -7.71
CA TYR A 289 -20.67 11.28 -7.89
C TYR A 289 -21.43 11.44 -6.58
N LYS A 290 -20.99 10.81 -5.49
CA LYS A 290 -21.57 10.97 -4.14
C LYS A 290 -21.42 12.41 -3.64
N ASP A 291 -20.23 13.00 -3.75
CA ASP A 291 -19.98 14.39 -3.32
C ASP A 291 -20.86 15.38 -4.10
N ARG A 292 -20.98 15.19 -5.42
CA ARG A 292 -21.86 16.01 -6.27
C ARG A 292 -23.34 15.78 -5.95
N TRP A 293 -23.75 14.55 -5.63
CA TRP A 293 -25.11 14.24 -5.20
C TRP A 293 -25.45 15.01 -3.93
N GLU A 294 -24.60 14.95 -2.91
CA GLU A 294 -24.81 15.66 -1.64
C GLU A 294 -24.87 17.18 -1.83
N LYS A 295 -24.02 17.72 -2.71
CA LYS A 295 -24.08 19.13 -3.10
C LYS A 295 -25.41 19.47 -3.79
N ALA A 296 -25.86 18.66 -4.75
CA ALA A 296 -27.12 18.87 -5.45
C ALA A 296 -28.34 18.79 -4.50
N VAL A 297 -28.31 17.89 -3.50
CA VAL A 297 -29.33 17.83 -2.44
C VAL A 297 -29.34 19.13 -1.64
N LYS A 298 -28.15 19.61 -1.21
CA LYS A 298 -28.02 20.87 -0.45
C LYS A 298 -28.51 22.08 -1.24
N ASP A 299 -28.27 22.09 -2.54
CA ASP A 299 -28.70 23.17 -3.45
C ASP A 299 -30.18 23.05 -3.86
N GLY A 300 -30.91 22.02 -3.39
CA GLY A 300 -32.32 21.78 -3.71
C GLY A 300 -32.57 21.26 -5.13
N ASN A 301 -31.53 20.84 -5.85
CA ASN A 301 -31.62 20.35 -7.22
C ASN A 301 -31.94 18.84 -7.26
N ASN A 302 -33.17 18.51 -6.88
CA ASN A 302 -33.60 17.13 -6.63
C ASN A 302 -33.48 16.20 -7.85
N LEU A 303 -33.74 16.68 -9.07
CA LEU A 303 -33.65 15.85 -10.28
C LEU A 303 -32.19 15.49 -10.60
N VAL A 304 -31.28 16.46 -10.49
CA VAL A 304 -29.85 16.23 -10.68
C VAL A 304 -29.30 15.33 -9.57
N ALA A 305 -29.73 15.55 -8.33
CA ALA A 305 -29.37 14.70 -7.20
C ALA A 305 -29.73 13.22 -7.46
N LYS A 306 -30.94 12.93 -7.95
CA LYS A 306 -31.34 11.55 -8.29
C LYS A 306 -30.41 10.90 -9.32
N GLY A 307 -30.12 11.60 -10.43
CA GLY A 307 -29.22 11.07 -11.45
C GLY A 307 -27.78 10.86 -10.96
N LEU A 308 -27.28 11.74 -10.10
CA LEU A 308 -25.95 11.60 -9.49
C LEU A 308 -25.88 10.46 -8.49
N LEU A 309 -26.95 10.22 -7.72
CA LEU A 309 -27.05 9.09 -6.82
C LEU A 309 -27.00 7.76 -7.59
N ASP A 310 -27.76 7.64 -8.67
CA ASP A 310 -27.74 6.44 -9.53
C ASP A 310 -26.33 6.21 -10.12
N LYS A 311 -25.66 7.26 -10.60
CA LYS A 311 -24.27 7.17 -11.07
C LYS A 311 -23.28 6.75 -9.98
N ALA A 312 -23.46 7.25 -8.75
CA ALA A 312 -22.62 6.85 -7.62
C ALA A 312 -22.81 5.37 -7.28
N ILE A 313 -24.06 4.90 -7.23
CA ILE A 313 -24.42 3.50 -7.00
C ILE A 313 -23.76 2.62 -8.06
N ASP A 314 -23.95 2.95 -9.34
CA ASP A 314 -23.42 2.13 -10.44
C ASP A 314 -21.89 2.12 -10.45
N ALA A 315 -21.22 3.25 -10.21
CA ALA A 315 -19.77 3.30 -10.11
C ALA A 315 -19.26 2.42 -8.96
N TYR A 316 -19.80 2.56 -7.74
CA TYR A 316 -19.38 1.72 -6.61
C TYR A 316 -19.68 0.23 -6.83
N HIS A 317 -20.83 -0.09 -7.44
CA HIS A 317 -21.17 -1.46 -7.79
C HIS A 317 -20.18 -2.05 -8.80
N GLN A 318 -19.83 -1.33 -9.87
CA GLN A 318 -18.82 -1.78 -10.83
C GLN A 318 -17.44 -1.91 -10.19
N GLY A 319 -17.08 -1.04 -9.23
CA GLY A 319 -15.85 -1.18 -8.46
C GLY A 319 -15.82 -2.47 -7.65
N PHE A 320 -16.93 -2.81 -7.01
CA PHE A 320 -17.04 -4.06 -6.24
C PHE A 320 -16.98 -5.30 -7.13
N GLU A 321 -17.64 -5.27 -8.30
CA GLU A 321 -17.58 -6.36 -9.28
C GLU A 321 -16.17 -6.55 -9.87
N ALA A 322 -15.37 -5.48 -9.95
CA ALA A 322 -13.99 -5.56 -10.41
C ALA A 322 -13.04 -6.27 -9.41
N ASP A 323 -13.26 -6.09 -8.11
CA ASP A 323 -12.58 -6.87 -7.07
C ASP A 323 -13.44 -7.04 -5.81
N TRP A 324 -14.19 -8.14 -5.76
CA TRP A 324 -14.99 -8.56 -4.61
C TRP A 324 -14.24 -8.64 -3.28
N ARG A 325 -12.90 -8.69 -3.25
CA ARG A 325 -12.13 -8.70 -2.00
C ARG A 325 -12.05 -7.32 -1.34
N ASP A 326 -12.27 -6.26 -2.13
CA ASP A 326 -12.32 -4.90 -1.66
C ASP A 326 -13.75 -4.55 -1.22
N ALA A 327 -13.97 -4.53 0.09
CA ALA A 327 -15.29 -4.22 0.63
C ALA A 327 -15.67 -2.74 0.47
N TYR A 328 -14.71 -1.83 0.19
CA TYR A 328 -14.96 -0.39 0.21
C TYR A 328 -15.98 0.08 -0.84
N PRO A 329 -15.88 -0.28 -2.13
CA PRO A 329 -16.94 0.05 -3.08
C PRO A 329 -18.24 -0.66 -2.75
N GLY A 330 -18.15 -1.92 -2.31
CA GLY A 330 -19.31 -2.74 -1.96
C GLY A 330 -20.20 -2.11 -0.89
N ILE A 331 -19.63 -1.66 0.23
CA ILE A 331 -20.41 -1.03 1.31
C ILE A 331 -21.03 0.29 0.84
N ASN A 332 -20.30 1.12 0.10
CA ASN A 332 -20.86 2.37 -0.40
C ASN A 332 -21.98 2.12 -1.41
N ALA A 333 -21.88 1.10 -2.27
CA ALA A 333 -22.95 0.71 -3.18
C ALA A 333 -24.22 0.36 -2.40
N VAL A 334 -24.15 -0.59 -1.46
CA VAL A 334 -25.35 -1.05 -0.72
C VAL A 334 -25.96 0.04 0.16
N THR A 335 -25.13 0.93 0.73
CA THR A 335 -25.62 2.07 1.52
C THR A 335 -26.34 3.09 0.65
N LEU A 336 -25.80 3.44 -0.52
CA LEU A 336 -26.48 4.34 -1.44
C LEU A 336 -27.74 3.70 -2.05
N MET A 337 -27.74 2.39 -2.29
CA MET A 337 -28.92 1.64 -2.69
C MET A 337 -30.04 1.67 -1.63
N GLU A 338 -29.70 1.67 -0.34
CA GLU A 338 -30.66 1.82 0.76
C GLU A 338 -31.21 3.26 0.90
N ILE A 339 -30.36 4.26 0.64
CA ILE A 339 -30.73 5.68 0.74
C ILE A 339 -31.56 6.14 -0.47
N ARG A 340 -31.41 5.48 -1.63
CA ARG A 340 -32.19 5.74 -2.84
C ARG A 340 -33.69 5.62 -2.58
N GLU A 341 -34.49 6.43 -3.26
CA GLU A 341 -35.95 6.44 -3.15
C GLU A 341 -36.62 6.18 -4.51
N PRO A 342 -37.30 5.02 -4.71
CA PRO A 342 -37.36 3.89 -3.78
C PRO A 342 -36.00 3.17 -3.63
N PRO A 343 -35.78 2.44 -2.51
CA PRO A 343 -34.56 1.66 -2.32
C PRO A 343 -34.32 0.67 -3.45
N ASP A 344 -33.06 0.45 -3.81
CA ASP A 344 -32.67 -0.48 -4.87
C ASP A 344 -32.60 -1.92 -4.35
N ASP A 345 -33.36 -2.83 -4.96
CA ASP A 345 -33.47 -4.22 -4.55
C ASP A 345 -32.18 -5.03 -4.79
N ARG A 346 -31.26 -4.54 -5.65
CA ARG A 346 -29.93 -5.15 -5.81
C ARG A 346 -29.17 -5.25 -4.49
N ARG A 347 -29.46 -4.39 -3.50
CA ARG A 347 -28.81 -4.43 -2.19
C ARG A 347 -28.95 -5.77 -1.48
N PHE A 348 -30.07 -6.48 -1.65
CA PHE A 348 -30.28 -7.79 -1.04
C PHE A 348 -29.34 -8.88 -1.61
N GLN A 349 -28.91 -8.72 -2.87
CA GLN A 349 -27.98 -9.64 -3.52
C GLN A 349 -26.53 -9.31 -3.14
N LEU A 350 -26.18 -8.02 -3.08
CA LEU A 350 -24.81 -7.57 -2.80
C LEU A 350 -24.44 -7.71 -1.32
N LEU A 351 -25.34 -7.38 -0.40
CA LEU A 351 -25.07 -7.33 1.05
C LEU A 351 -24.35 -8.60 1.57
N PRO A 352 -24.80 -9.84 1.31
CA PRO A 352 -24.11 -11.03 1.80
C PRO A 352 -22.71 -11.21 1.21
N VAL A 353 -22.45 -10.73 -0.01
CA VAL A 353 -21.13 -10.78 -0.64
C VAL A 353 -20.18 -9.78 0.00
N VAL A 354 -20.62 -8.53 0.18
CA VAL A 354 -19.84 -7.49 0.89
C VAL A 354 -19.54 -7.93 2.33
N GLN A 355 -20.53 -8.53 3.01
CA GLN A 355 -20.36 -9.11 4.34
C GLN A 355 -19.31 -10.21 4.34
N TYR A 356 -19.34 -11.13 3.39
CA TYR A 356 -18.31 -12.15 3.29
C TYR A 356 -16.91 -11.54 3.14
N SER A 357 -16.75 -10.53 2.29
CA SER A 357 -15.47 -9.87 2.02
C SER A 357 -14.88 -9.20 3.26
N VAL A 358 -15.67 -8.44 4.02
CA VAL A 358 -15.20 -7.81 5.26
C VAL A 358 -14.89 -8.85 6.35
N GLU A 359 -15.71 -9.90 6.49
CA GLU A 359 -15.45 -10.97 7.47
C GLU A 359 -14.16 -11.74 7.13
N ARG A 360 -13.85 -11.94 5.84
CA ARG A 360 -12.57 -12.53 5.43
C ARG A 360 -11.39 -11.64 5.80
N ARG A 361 -11.50 -10.32 5.65
CA ARG A 361 -10.46 -9.36 6.08
C ARG A 361 -10.27 -9.39 7.60
N ILE A 362 -11.35 -9.37 8.37
CA ILE A 362 -11.29 -9.48 9.84
C ILE A 362 -10.64 -10.80 10.27
N ALA A 363 -11.00 -11.92 9.63
CA ALA A 363 -10.43 -13.25 9.91
C ALA A 363 -8.92 -13.37 9.57
N GLN A 364 -8.35 -12.43 8.81
CA GLN A 364 -6.90 -12.35 8.59
C GLN A 364 -6.13 -11.83 9.82
N GLY A 365 -6.82 -11.41 10.88
CA GLY A 365 -6.24 -11.21 12.21
C GLY A 365 -5.53 -9.88 12.41
N LYS A 366 -5.74 -8.91 11.52
CA LYS A 366 -5.32 -7.51 11.70
C LYS A 366 -6.44 -6.54 11.25
N PRO A 367 -7.68 -6.70 11.75
CA PRO A 367 -8.73 -5.76 11.41
C PRO A 367 -8.37 -4.36 11.89
N ASP A 368 -8.77 -3.35 11.12
CA ASP A 368 -8.68 -1.96 11.53
C ASP A 368 -10.06 -1.33 11.75
N TYR A 369 -10.07 -0.03 12.06
CA TYR A 369 -11.29 0.74 12.26
C TYR A 369 -12.31 0.55 11.12
N TRP A 370 -11.85 0.55 9.86
CA TRP A 370 -12.71 0.52 8.68
C TRP A 370 -13.34 -0.84 8.47
N ASP A 371 -12.64 -1.92 8.81
CA ASP A 371 -13.21 -3.27 8.76
C ASP A 371 -14.40 -3.38 9.74
N TYR A 372 -14.26 -2.86 10.97
CA TYR A 372 -15.35 -2.87 11.96
C TYR A 372 -16.47 -1.88 11.64
N ALA A 373 -16.15 -0.68 11.16
CA ALA A 373 -17.14 0.30 10.72
C ALA A 373 -17.97 -0.23 9.55
N THR A 374 -17.33 -0.91 8.58
CA THR A 374 -18.01 -1.56 7.45
C THR A 374 -18.93 -2.68 7.96
N ARG A 375 -18.46 -3.53 8.87
CA ARG A 375 -19.27 -4.60 9.48
C ARG A 375 -20.49 -4.02 10.23
N MET A 376 -20.30 -2.92 10.95
CA MET A 376 -21.37 -2.20 11.65
C MET A 376 -22.41 -1.67 10.65
N GLU A 377 -21.98 -1.01 9.58
CA GLU A 377 -22.86 -0.47 8.55
C GLU A 377 -23.66 -1.58 7.85
N LEU A 378 -23.04 -2.73 7.53
CA LEU A 378 -23.76 -3.90 7.01
C LEU A 378 -24.80 -4.46 7.99
N ALA A 379 -24.48 -4.49 9.28
CA ALA A 379 -25.43 -4.90 10.31
C ALA A 379 -26.60 -3.92 10.42
N ILE A 380 -26.35 -2.62 10.24
CA ILE A 380 -27.39 -1.60 10.14
C ILE A 380 -28.32 -1.87 8.96
N LEU A 381 -27.74 -2.07 7.77
CA LEU A 381 -28.48 -2.34 6.54
C LEU A 381 -29.31 -3.64 6.61
N SER A 382 -28.93 -4.57 7.48
CA SER A 382 -29.64 -5.85 7.72
C SER A 382 -30.60 -5.83 8.91
N ASP A 383 -30.85 -4.66 9.51
CA ASP A 383 -31.66 -4.50 10.73
C ASP A 383 -31.20 -5.36 11.93
N ASN A 384 -29.90 -5.64 11.99
CA ASN A 384 -29.27 -6.40 13.07
C ASN A 384 -28.68 -5.46 14.13
N GLN A 385 -29.52 -4.97 15.04
CA GLN A 385 -29.13 -4.03 16.10
C GLN A 385 -28.01 -4.57 17.00
N GLU A 386 -28.08 -5.85 17.39
CA GLU A 386 -27.06 -6.47 18.26
C GLU A 386 -25.70 -6.52 17.54
N GLY A 387 -25.70 -6.95 16.27
CA GLY A 387 -24.50 -7.00 15.44
C GLY A 387 -23.90 -5.61 15.18
N ALA A 388 -24.75 -4.61 14.94
CA ALA A 388 -24.34 -3.22 14.78
C ALA A 388 -23.71 -2.68 16.07
N THR A 389 -24.34 -2.90 17.22
CA THR A 389 -23.83 -2.45 18.53
C THR A 389 -22.48 -3.09 18.86
N LYS A 390 -22.34 -4.40 18.63
CA LYS A 390 -21.06 -5.11 18.84
C LYS A 390 -19.96 -4.55 17.94
N SER A 391 -20.25 -4.38 16.65
CA SER A 391 -19.27 -3.87 15.69
C SER A 391 -18.90 -2.41 15.95
N LEU A 392 -19.84 -1.60 16.45
CA LEU A 392 -19.57 -0.24 16.92
C LEU A 392 -18.55 -0.24 18.06
N CYS A 393 -18.72 -1.11 19.07
CA CYS A 393 -17.75 -1.23 20.16
C CYS A 393 -16.34 -1.56 19.64
N ASP A 394 -16.24 -2.53 18.72
CA ASP A 394 -14.96 -2.92 18.10
C ASP A 394 -14.33 -1.75 17.31
N ALA A 395 -15.16 -1.00 16.55
CA ALA A 395 -14.72 0.17 15.80
C ALA A 395 -14.22 1.29 16.72
N LEU A 396 -14.99 1.67 17.75
CA LEU A 396 -14.63 2.73 18.70
C LEU A 396 -13.34 2.40 19.47
N ALA A 397 -13.10 1.12 19.78
CA ALA A 397 -11.85 0.66 20.39
C ALA A 397 -10.64 0.75 19.45
N SER A 398 -10.86 0.86 18.14
CA SER A 398 -9.84 0.84 17.10
C SER A 398 -9.58 2.21 16.44
N VAL A 399 -10.16 3.29 16.96
CA VAL A 399 -10.01 4.65 16.41
C VAL A 399 -8.57 5.12 16.50
N ARG A 400 -7.97 5.42 15.35
CA ARG A 400 -6.64 5.99 15.20
C ARG A 400 -6.69 7.49 14.99
N GLU A 401 -7.67 7.95 14.21
CA GLU A 401 -7.79 9.33 13.78
C GLU A 401 -9.16 9.93 14.11
N ILE A 402 -9.21 11.24 14.36
CA ILE A 402 -10.46 11.93 14.76
C ILE A 402 -11.51 11.93 13.63
N TRP A 403 -11.07 11.92 12.37
CA TRP A 403 -11.95 11.97 11.21
C TRP A 403 -12.63 10.62 10.90
N GLU A 404 -12.10 9.51 11.44
CA GLU A 404 -12.65 8.15 11.26
C GLU A 404 -14.11 8.08 11.78
N PRO A 405 -14.41 8.31 13.09
CA PRO A 405 -15.78 8.30 13.60
C PRO A 405 -16.70 9.36 12.98
N LYS A 406 -16.17 10.54 12.64
CA LYS A 406 -16.94 11.61 12.01
C LYS A 406 -17.50 11.19 10.64
N THR A 407 -16.68 10.50 9.86
CA THR A 407 -17.09 10.00 8.53
C THR A 407 -18.15 8.92 8.66
N THR A 408 -17.97 7.99 9.60
CA THR A 408 -18.93 6.91 9.84
C THR A 408 -20.26 7.44 10.39
N ALA A 409 -20.24 8.40 11.33
CA ALA A 409 -21.45 9.03 11.85
C ALA A 409 -22.30 9.63 10.73
N ARG A 410 -21.64 10.28 9.77
CA ARG A 410 -22.29 10.86 8.60
C ARG A 410 -23.01 9.82 7.75
N ASN A 411 -22.39 8.67 7.48
CA ASN A 411 -23.04 7.58 6.73
C ASN A 411 -24.25 7.03 7.49
N VAL A 412 -24.13 6.80 8.81
CA VAL A 412 -25.25 6.34 9.65
C VAL A 412 -26.39 7.35 9.64
N GLY A 413 -26.09 8.64 9.72
CA GLY A 413 -27.07 9.73 9.61
C GLY A 413 -27.83 9.69 8.29
N LEU A 414 -27.14 9.49 7.15
CA LEU A 414 -27.79 9.36 5.85
C LEU A 414 -28.77 8.17 5.79
N ILE A 415 -28.39 7.01 6.35
CA ILE A 415 -29.27 5.83 6.42
C ILE A 415 -30.48 6.12 7.32
N ARG A 416 -30.25 6.68 8.51
CA ARG A 416 -31.30 7.04 9.47
C ARG A 416 -32.31 7.99 8.84
N GLU A 417 -31.85 9.09 8.23
CA GLU A 417 -32.73 10.09 7.61
C GLU A 417 -33.53 9.51 6.44
N ALA A 418 -32.93 8.62 5.63
CA ALA A 418 -33.65 7.93 4.55
C ALA A 418 -34.77 7.02 5.07
N ARG A 419 -34.49 6.25 6.14
CA ARG A 419 -35.48 5.40 6.82
C ARG A 419 -36.59 6.23 7.47
N GLU A 420 -36.24 7.33 8.14
CA GLU A 420 -37.21 8.26 8.73
C GLU A 420 -38.17 8.86 7.68
N ARG A 421 -37.66 9.24 6.50
CA ARG A 421 -38.51 9.73 5.39
C ARG A 421 -39.51 8.69 4.90
N ARG A 422 -39.21 7.41 5.06
CA ARG A 422 -40.12 6.28 4.74
C ARG A 422 -41.02 5.87 5.90
N GLY A 423 -40.88 6.49 7.08
CA GLY A 423 -41.63 6.12 8.29
C GLY A 423 -41.04 4.93 9.06
N GLU A 424 -39.83 4.48 8.71
CA GLU A 424 -39.11 3.36 9.33
C GLU A 424 -38.26 3.85 10.51
N ILE A 425 -38.89 4.36 11.57
CA ILE A 425 -38.18 4.96 12.70
C ILE A 425 -37.49 3.89 13.55
N GLN A 426 -36.16 4.01 13.70
CA GLN A 426 -35.32 3.09 14.46
C GLN A 426 -34.45 3.87 15.46
N PRO A 427 -34.89 4.03 16.72
CA PRO A 427 -34.21 4.88 17.71
C PRO A 427 -32.73 4.56 17.94
N TRP A 428 -32.36 3.28 17.84
CA TRP A 428 -30.99 2.81 18.05
C TRP A 428 -29.98 3.32 17.00
N LEU A 429 -30.44 3.71 15.79
CA LEU A 429 -29.55 4.35 14.80
C LEU A 429 -29.02 5.69 15.31
N LYS A 430 -29.88 6.46 15.98
CA LYS A 430 -29.49 7.74 16.58
C LYS A 430 -28.49 7.55 17.72
N GLU A 431 -28.66 6.51 18.53
CA GLU A 431 -27.71 6.17 19.60
C GLU A 431 -26.32 5.81 19.05
N ILE A 432 -26.27 5.04 17.95
CA ILE A 432 -25.02 4.74 17.23
C ILE A 432 -24.38 6.02 16.69
N GLU A 433 -25.15 6.85 15.99
CA GLU A 433 -24.69 8.12 15.40
C GLU A 433 -24.10 9.05 16.49
N GLU A 434 -24.82 9.27 17.59
CA GLU A 434 -24.37 10.11 18.70
C GLU A 434 -23.10 9.55 19.38
N SER A 435 -22.97 8.23 19.46
CA SER A 435 -21.78 7.59 20.04
C SER A 435 -20.53 7.84 19.18
N LEU A 436 -20.68 7.78 17.85
CA LEU A 436 -19.60 8.10 16.91
C LEU A 436 -19.23 9.59 16.98
N ILE A 437 -20.21 10.48 17.05
CA ILE A 437 -19.98 11.94 17.20
C ILE A 437 -19.23 12.24 18.51
N LYS A 438 -19.71 11.69 19.64
CA LYS A 438 -19.05 11.86 20.95
C LYS A 438 -17.61 11.36 20.96
N CYS A 439 -17.31 10.32 20.19
CA CYS A 439 -15.94 9.82 20.05
C CYS A 439 -15.05 10.79 19.24
N ALA A 440 -15.59 11.35 18.15
CA ALA A 440 -14.88 12.34 17.33
C ALA A 440 -14.59 13.65 18.09
N GLU A 441 -15.36 14.01 19.12
CA GLU A 441 -15.17 15.25 19.89
C GLU A 441 -14.18 15.11 21.07
N LYS A 442 -13.85 13.89 21.50
CA LYS A 442 -13.06 13.62 22.72
C LYS A 442 -11.56 13.45 22.52
N LYS A 443 -11.10 13.35 21.27
CA LYS A 443 -9.68 13.26 20.89
C LYS A 443 -9.30 14.50 20.12
#